data_AF-A0A258C2A0-F1
#
_entry.id   AF-A0A258C2A0-F1
#
_cell.length_a   1.000
_cell.length_b   1.000
_cell.length_c   1.000
_cell.angle_alpha   90.00
_cell.angle_beta   90.00
_cell.angle_gamma   90.00
#
_symmetry.space_group_name_H-M   'P 1'
#
loop_
_entity.id
_entity.type
_entity.pdbx_description
1 polymer ?
#
loop_
_entity_poly.entity_id
_entity_poly.type
_entity_poly.pdbx_seq_one_letter_code
_entity_poly.pdbx_strand_id
1 'polypeptide(L)'
;DCDLVIEAIVELLEVKQNLLRDLEAIVSADCLLATNTSSLSVTRIAAGCQRPERVAGFHFFNPVPLMKIVEVVRGSRTEERYIDGLVKLAEQAGHFAVITPDTPGFLVNHAGRAFGTEALRMLSEGVATPQQIDRILRDGPGFRMGPFELFDLTGLDVSHAVMESVYEQFYHDPRYTPSFIAAQRVAAGLLGRKTGQGFYRYEDGQKIEQPESAAATVLINRPFWLDSQDAGLRNQVSAVLSAAGASLENGAEPSANAICLVTPLGEDCTNLVSRLGLPAERTVALDCFASWDKRRVLMRNPASSAELVAQARQALAADGVPVEVINDSPGFVIQRLIASVVNLGCEIVQKGITSPDSIDRAIQLALGYPKGPLAFGEHYGTPRILE
;
A
#
# COMPACT_ATOMS: atom_id res chain seq x y z
N ASP A 1 32.81 -29.14 2.95
CA ASP A 1 32.65 -29.33 1.48
C ASP A 1 31.34 -28.74 0.95
N CYS A 2 30.97 -27.51 1.36
CA CYS A 2 29.77 -26.83 0.85
C CYS A 2 30.18 -25.77 -0.17
N ASP A 3 29.44 -25.65 -1.27
CA ASP A 3 29.64 -24.61 -2.29
C ASP A 3 28.89 -23.31 -1.98
N LEU A 4 27.86 -23.38 -1.14
CA LEU A 4 27.03 -22.26 -0.68
C LEU A 4 26.69 -22.44 0.80
N VAL A 5 26.79 -21.36 1.58
CA VAL A 5 26.25 -21.25 2.94
C VAL A 5 25.24 -20.10 2.97
N ILE A 6 24.05 -20.34 3.51
CA ILE A 6 23.00 -19.32 3.68
C ILE A 6 22.85 -19.03 5.18
N GLU A 7 23.21 -17.82 5.57
CA GLU A 7 23.08 -17.32 6.94
C GLU A 7 21.65 -16.82 7.19
N ALA A 8 21.01 -17.34 8.24
CA ALA A 8 19.68 -16.92 8.70
C ALA A 8 19.58 -16.92 10.24
N ILE A 9 20.53 -16.25 10.88
CA ILE A 9 20.60 -16.01 12.33
C ILE A 9 19.98 -14.65 12.69
N VAL A 10 20.05 -14.30 13.99
CA VAL A 10 19.54 -13.04 14.54
C VAL A 10 19.99 -11.80 13.75
N GLU A 11 19.10 -10.82 13.63
CA GLU A 11 19.28 -9.62 12.79
C GLU A 11 20.17 -8.55 13.47
N LEU A 12 21.40 -8.92 13.82
CA LEU A 12 22.40 -8.05 14.44
C LEU A 12 23.68 -8.02 13.59
N LEU A 13 24.10 -6.83 13.16
CA LEU A 13 25.23 -6.66 12.24
C LEU A 13 26.52 -7.31 12.75
N GLU A 14 26.89 -7.04 14.01
CA GLU A 14 28.13 -7.56 14.60
C GLU A 14 28.13 -9.10 14.66
N VAL A 15 26.99 -9.70 14.98
CA VAL A 15 26.85 -11.16 15.08
C VAL A 15 27.00 -11.80 13.69
N LYS A 16 26.37 -11.22 12.67
CA LYS A 16 26.51 -11.70 11.28
C LYS A 16 27.94 -11.53 10.75
N GLN A 17 28.57 -10.39 11.00
CA GLN A 17 29.96 -10.13 10.61
C GLN A 17 30.92 -11.14 11.24
N ASN A 18 30.76 -11.45 12.53
CA ASN A 18 31.61 -12.42 13.21
C ASN A 18 31.39 -13.84 12.64
N LEU A 19 30.14 -14.25 12.46
CA LEU A 19 29.82 -15.54 11.86
C LEU A 19 30.42 -15.70 10.45
N LEU A 20 30.25 -14.71 9.57
CA LEU A 20 30.79 -14.80 8.21
C LEU A 20 32.32 -14.88 8.20
N ARG A 21 32.99 -14.13 9.09
CA ARG A 21 34.45 -14.19 9.24
C ARG A 21 34.93 -15.55 9.70
N ASP A 22 34.24 -16.15 10.66
CA ASP A 22 34.56 -17.50 11.17
C ASP A 22 34.32 -18.55 10.07
N LEU A 23 33.25 -18.40 9.29
CA LEU A 23 32.96 -19.28 8.15
C LEU A 23 34.06 -19.24 7.09
N GLU A 24 34.69 -18.08 6.83
CA GLU A 24 35.78 -17.99 5.86
C GLU A 24 36.98 -18.90 6.17
N ALA A 25 37.22 -19.20 7.46
CA ALA A 25 38.28 -20.11 7.89
C ALA A 25 37.90 -21.59 7.75
N ILE A 26 36.61 -21.89 7.56
CA ILE A 26 36.05 -23.26 7.53
C ILE A 26 35.76 -23.71 6.11
N VAL A 27 35.18 -22.83 5.28
CA VAL A 27 34.75 -23.17 3.91
C VAL A 27 35.85 -22.94 2.88
N SER A 28 35.71 -23.56 1.71
CA SER A 28 36.65 -23.36 0.61
C SER A 28 36.70 -21.90 0.17
N ALA A 29 37.80 -21.51 -0.47
CA ALA A 29 38.02 -20.20 -1.10
C ALA A 29 36.90 -19.75 -2.06
N ASP A 30 36.27 -20.71 -2.72
CA ASP A 30 35.25 -20.48 -3.76
C ASP A 30 33.81 -20.57 -3.23
N CYS A 31 33.61 -21.06 -2.00
CA CYS A 31 32.29 -21.17 -1.38
C CYS A 31 31.62 -19.80 -1.26
N LEU A 32 30.39 -19.67 -1.75
CA LEU A 32 29.58 -18.46 -1.63
C LEU A 32 28.99 -18.34 -0.23
N LEU A 33 29.11 -17.15 0.38
CA LEU A 33 28.48 -16.82 1.66
C LEU A 33 27.28 -15.91 1.41
N ALA A 34 26.08 -16.46 1.50
CA ALA A 34 24.85 -15.70 1.35
C ALA A 34 24.23 -15.35 2.71
N THR A 35 23.53 -14.22 2.79
CA THR A 35 22.74 -13.83 3.97
C THR A 35 21.26 -13.64 3.61
N ASN A 36 20.38 -14.15 4.47
CA ASN A 36 18.92 -13.95 4.41
C ASN A 36 18.48 -12.70 5.20
N THR A 37 19.39 -11.76 5.48
CA THR A 37 19.06 -10.45 6.06
C THR A 37 17.87 -9.81 5.34
N SER A 38 17.00 -9.13 6.08
CA SER A 38 15.84 -8.41 5.52
C SER A 38 16.05 -6.89 5.52
N SER A 39 17.02 -6.40 6.29
CA SER A 39 17.16 -4.96 6.61
C SER A 39 18.60 -4.45 6.69
N LEU A 40 19.58 -5.33 6.94
CA LEU A 40 20.98 -4.94 7.05
C LEU A 40 21.64 -4.92 5.67
N SER A 41 22.49 -3.91 5.45
CA SER A 41 23.31 -3.80 4.23
C SER A 41 24.23 -5.01 4.07
N VAL A 42 24.15 -5.66 2.92
CA VAL A 42 25.02 -6.78 2.54
C VAL A 42 26.47 -6.32 2.46
N THR A 43 26.72 -5.11 1.98
CA THR A 43 28.05 -4.50 1.93
C THR A 43 28.63 -4.32 3.33
N ARG A 44 27.82 -3.86 4.30
CA ARG A 44 28.25 -3.76 5.70
C ARG A 44 28.51 -5.14 6.32
N ILE A 45 27.69 -6.13 6.02
CA ILE A 45 27.90 -7.52 6.47
C ILE A 45 29.23 -8.06 5.90
N ALA A 46 29.50 -7.83 4.62
CA ALA A 46 30.71 -8.28 3.94
C ALA A 46 31.99 -7.54 4.36
N ALA A 47 31.88 -6.34 4.95
CA ALA A 47 33.04 -5.49 5.27
C ALA A 47 34.03 -6.12 6.25
N GLY A 48 33.60 -7.11 7.05
CA GLY A 48 34.45 -7.86 7.97
C GLY A 48 35.18 -9.05 7.35
N CYS A 49 34.86 -9.41 6.10
CA CYS A 49 35.41 -10.57 5.41
C CYS A 49 36.72 -10.23 4.68
N GLN A 50 37.61 -11.21 4.57
CA GLN A 50 38.83 -11.15 3.76
C GLN A 50 38.50 -11.19 2.26
N ARG A 51 37.45 -11.92 1.87
CA ARG A 51 36.97 -12.07 0.49
C ARG A 51 35.52 -11.61 0.36
N PRO A 52 35.24 -10.29 0.42
CA PRO A 52 33.88 -9.78 0.31
C PRO A 52 33.24 -10.00 -1.07
N GLU A 53 34.03 -10.31 -2.10
CA GLU A 53 33.55 -10.58 -3.45
C GLU A 53 32.63 -11.80 -3.58
N ARG A 54 32.72 -12.73 -2.63
CA ARG A 54 31.89 -13.94 -2.53
C ARG A 54 30.81 -13.85 -1.46
N VAL A 55 30.44 -12.64 -1.05
CA VAL A 55 29.33 -12.39 -0.12
C VAL A 55 28.18 -11.74 -0.87
N ALA A 56 26.96 -12.27 -0.71
CA ALA A 56 25.76 -11.77 -1.38
C ALA A 56 24.53 -11.85 -0.45
N GLY A 57 23.47 -11.11 -0.76
CA GLY A 57 22.16 -11.35 -0.14
C GLY A 57 21.36 -12.38 -0.93
N PHE A 58 20.66 -13.25 -0.23
CA PHE A 58 19.77 -14.25 -0.80
C PHE A 58 18.53 -14.35 0.08
N HIS A 59 17.66 -13.33 -0.07
CA HIS A 59 16.58 -13.03 0.87
C HIS A 59 15.27 -13.68 0.42
N PHE A 60 14.82 -14.65 1.21
CA PHE A 60 13.57 -15.38 1.08
C PHE A 60 12.47 -14.75 1.95
N PHE A 61 11.23 -14.86 1.47
CA PHE A 61 10.05 -14.34 2.16
C PHE A 61 9.31 -15.46 2.90
N ASN A 62 8.87 -15.18 4.14
CA ASN A 62 8.17 -16.15 4.96
C ASN A 62 6.68 -16.24 4.59
N PRO A 63 6.08 -17.45 4.44
CA PRO A 63 6.71 -18.77 4.46
C PRO A 63 7.42 -19.15 3.16
N VAL A 64 8.69 -19.56 3.28
CA VAL A 64 9.58 -19.80 2.14
C VAL A 64 8.98 -20.75 1.08
N PRO A 65 8.39 -21.91 1.42
CA PRO A 65 7.84 -22.82 0.40
C PRO A 65 6.67 -22.23 -0.41
N LEU A 66 5.94 -21.28 0.20
CA LEU A 66 4.75 -20.65 -0.36
C LEU A 66 5.11 -19.40 -1.18
N MET A 67 6.08 -18.61 -0.73
CA MET A 67 6.49 -17.36 -1.38
C MET A 67 7.41 -17.65 -2.57
N LYS A 68 6.92 -17.45 -3.79
CA LYS A 68 7.63 -17.79 -5.04
C LYS A 68 8.62 -16.72 -5.52
N ILE A 69 9.29 -16.05 -4.59
CA ILE A 69 10.27 -15.00 -4.88
C ILE A 69 11.50 -15.12 -3.98
N VAL A 70 12.64 -14.70 -4.50
CA VAL A 70 13.87 -14.44 -3.75
C VAL A 70 14.51 -13.15 -4.25
N GLU A 71 15.01 -12.32 -3.33
CA GLU A 71 15.86 -11.18 -3.69
C GLU A 71 17.33 -11.62 -3.69
N VAL A 72 17.99 -11.49 -4.84
CA VAL A 72 19.44 -11.69 -4.99
C VAL A 72 20.11 -10.32 -4.89
N VAL A 73 20.68 -10.03 -3.72
CA VAL A 73 21.18 -8.69 -3.40
C VAL A 73 22.68 -8.59 -3.66
N ARG A 74 23.06 -7.64 -4.51
CA ARG A 74 24.45 -7.38 -4.87
C ARG A 74 25.07 -6.35 -3.91
N GLY A 75 25.99 -6.82 -3.07
CA GLY A 75 26.87 -5.95 -2.28
C GLY A 75 27.88 -5.21 -3.18
N SER A 76 28.50 -4.13 -2.68
CA SER A 76 29.36 -3.27 -3.51
C SER A 76 30.59 -3.96 -4.10
N ARG A 77 31.01 -5.11 -3.54
CA ARG A 77 32.16 -5.88 -4.02
C ARG A 77 31.79 -7.25 -4.61
N THR A 78 30.52 -7.65 -4.54
CA THR A 78 30.08 -8.98 -4.96
C THR A 78 30.36 -9.20 -6.44
N GLU A 79 31.03 -10.30 -6.79
CA GLU A 79 31.30 -10.68 -8.18
C GLU A 79 30.04 -11.18 -8.90
N GLU A 80 29.92 -10.85 -10.18
CA GLU A 80 28.78 -11.22 -11.04
C GLU A 80 28.50 -12.73 -11.04
N ARG A 81 29.56 -13.55 -11.08
CA ARG A 81 29.41 -15.02 -11.14
C ARG A 81 28.61 -15.60 -9.97
N TYR A 82 28.68 -14.97 -8.79
CA TYR A 82 27.93 -15.40 -7.62
C TYR A 82 26.46 -14.98 -7.69
N ILE A 83 26.19 -13.79 -8.24
CA ILE A 83 24.82 -13.34 -8.53
C ILE A 83 24.16 -14.28 -9.54
N ASP A 84 24.85 -14.57 -10.66
CA ASP A 84 24.37 -15.51 -11.68
C ASP A 84 24.11 -16.91 -11.11
N GLY A 85 24.96 -17.38 -10.21
CA GLY A 85 24.80 -18.65 -9.51
C GLY A 85 23.55 -18.69 -8.63
N LEU A 86 23.32 -17.64 -7.83
CA LEU A 86 22.14 -17.54 -6.97
C LEU A 86 20.84 -17.43 -7.76
N VAL A 87 20.84 -16.67 -8.87
CA VAL A 87 19.69 -16.56 -9.77
C VAL A 87 19.32 -17.94 -10.31
N LYS A 88 20.29 -18.66 -10.89
CA LYS A 88 20.06 -20.02 -11.42
C LYS A 88 19.56 -20.97 -10.35
N LEU A 89 20.13 -20.90 -9.14
CA LEU A 89 19.72 -21.77 -8.03
C LEU A 89 18.28 -21.48 -7.59
N ALA A 90 17.91 -20.20 -7.45
CA ALA A 90 16.55 -19.80 -7.07
C ALA A 90 15.52 -20.22 -8.11
N GLU A 91 15.82 -20.02 -9.40
CA GLU A 91 14.95 -20.44 -10.50
C GLU A 91 14.77 -21.96 -10.54
N GLN A 92 15.85 -22.73 -10.35
CA GLN A 92 15.80 -24.19 -10.23
C GLN A 92 14.97 -24.65 -9.02
N ALA A 93 15.01 -23.90 -7.92
CA ALA A 93 14.17 -24.13 -6.74
C ALA A 93 12.71 -23.67 -6.93
N GLY A 94 12.34 -23.12 -8.09
CA GLY A 94 10.98 -22.68 -8.41
C GLY A 94 10.63 -21.30 -7.85
N HIS A 95 11.63 -20.47 -7.54
CA HIS A 95 11.45 -19.08 -7.12
C HIS A 95 11.79 -18.12 -8.27
N PHE A 96 11.02 -17.05 -8.39
CA PHE A 96 11.41 -15.90 -9.20
C PHE A 96 12.57 -15.17 -8.51
N ALA A 97 13.74 -15.15 -9.15
CA ALA A 97 14.89 -14.42 -8.65
C ALA A 97 14.86 -12.97 -9.13
N VAL A 98 14.81 -12.02 -8.21
CA VAL A 98 14.94 -10.60 -8.55
C VAL A 98 16.29 -10.07 -8.09
N ILE A 99 17.07 -9.56 -9.03
CA ILE A 99 18.36 -8.93 -8.73
C ILE A 99 18.09 -7.50 -8.26
N THR A 100 18.76 -7.10 -7.18
CA THR A 100 18.68 -5.73 -6.64
C THR A 100 20.03 -5.31 -6.05
N PRO A 101 20.44 -4.03 -6.15
CA PRO A 101 21.61 -3.54 -5.43
C PRO A 101 21.35 -3.50 -3.92
N ASP A 102 22.44 -3.47 -3.15
CA ASP A 102 22.42 -3.27 -1.71
C ASP A 102 21.98 -1.84 -1.34
N THR A 103 20.66 -1.64 -1.37
CA THR A 103 19.97 -0.39 -1.02
C THR A 103 19.06 -0.63 0.20
N PRO A 104 18.73 0.42 0.97
CA PRO A 104 17.86 0.29 2.14
C PRO A 104 16.52 -0.38 1.83
N GLY A 105 16.23 -1.52 2.48
CA GLY A 105 15.02 -2.30 2.23
C GLY A 105 14.99 -3.06 0.89
N PHE A 106 16.13 -3.14 0.19
CA PHE A 106 16.30 -3.84 -1.08
C PHE A 106 15.23 -3.41 -2.10
N LEU A 107 14.42 -4.34 -2.62
CA LEU A 107 13.35 -4.02 -3.55
C LEU A 107 11.98 -4.11 -2.87
N VAL A 108 11.63 -5.25 -2.28
CA VAL A 108 10.26 -5.52 -1.80
C VAL A 108 9.91 -4.69 -0.57
N ASN A 109 10.81 -4.63 0.43
CA ASN A 109 10.55 -3.85 1.64
C ASN A 109 10.51 -2.34 1.33
N HIS A 110 11.36 -1.89 0.40
CA HIS A 110 11.37 -0.53 -0.11
C HIS A 110 10.05 -0.19 -0.82
N ALA A 111 9.67 -0.91 -1.86
CA ALA A 111 8.43 -0.69 -2.61
C ALA A 111 7.16 -0.83 -1.73
N GLY A 112 7.18 -1.75 -0.77
CA GLY A 112 6.08 -1.97 0.17
C GLY A 112 5.82 -0.79 1.11
N ARG A 113 6.74 0.20 1.20
CA ARG A 113 6.53 1.38 2.04
C ARG A 113 5.31 2.19 1.62
N ALA A 114 5.10 2.37 0.31
CA ALA A 114 3.98 3.17 -0.21
C ALA A 114 2.60 2.70 0.27
N PHE A 115 2.43 1.41 0.58
CA PHE A 115 1.13 0.88 1.01
C PHE A 115 0.87 1.11 2.50
N GLY A 116 1.80 0.67 3.35
CA GLY A 116 1.63 0.75 4.79
C GLY A 116 1.76 2.17 5.34
N THR A 117 2.76 2.94 4.88
CA THR A 117 3.01 4.29 5.43
C THR A 117 1.91 5.26 5.01
N GLU A 118 1.41 5.16 3.77
CA GLU A 118 0.35 6.02 3.30
C GLU A 118 -1.00 5.72 3.98
N ALA A 119 -1.29 4.45 4.26
CA ALA A 119 -2.47 4.08 5.05
C ALA A 119 -2.42 4.65 6.47
N LEU A 120 -1.26 4.58 7.14
CA LEU A 120 -1.05 5.19 8.46
C LEU A 120 -1.14 6.71 8.42
N ARG A 121 -0.69 7.34 7.33
CA ARG A 121 -0.80 8.78 7.11
C ARG A 121 -2.27 9.20 6.98
N MET A 122 -3.05 8.55 6.12
CA MET A 122 -4.50 8.77 6.00
C MET A 122 -5.24 8.56 7.33
N LEU A 123 -4.84 7.55 8.12
CA LEU A 123 -5.40 7.36 9.46
C LEU A 123 -5.06 8.53 10.40
N SER A 124 -3.81 9.01 10.38
CA SER A 124 -3.37 10.12 11.24
C SER A 124 -4.01 11.46 10.91
N GLU A 125 -4.36 11.67 9.65
CA GLU A 125 -5.11 12.83 9.16
C GLU A 125 -6.62 12.70 9.41
N GLY A 126 -7.07 11.55 9.93
CA GLY A 126 -8.48 11.31 10.22
C GLY A 126 -9.34 11.10 8.98
N VAL A 127 -8.76 10.72 7.83
CA VAL A 127 -9.49 10.51 6.57
C VAL A 127 -10.57 9.44 6.74
N ALA A 128 -10.21 8.29 7.29
CA ALA A 128 -11.09 7.14 7.46
C ALA A 128 -10.60 6.21 8.57
N THR A 129 -11.46 5.34 9.09
CA THR A 129 -11.05 4.33 10.08
C THR A 129 -10.22 3.21 9.42
N PRO A 130 -9.45 2.43 10.19
CA PRO A 130 -8.70 1.28 9.66
C PRO A 130 -9.56 0.32 8.85
N GLN A 131 -10.78 0.04 9.34
CA GLN A 131 -11.73 -0.86 8.70
C GLN A 131 -12.22 -0.32 7.35
N GLN A 132 -12.46 0.99 7.27
CA GLN A 132 -12.88 1.63 6.03
C GLN A 132 -11.76 1.59 4.99
N ILE A 133 -10.54 1.97 5.38
CA ILE A 133 -9.38 1.94 4.48
C ILE A 133 -9.17 0.52 3.93
N ASP A 134 -9.18 -0.48 4.81
CA ASP A 134 -9.00 -1.87 4.37
C ASP A 134 -10.10 -2.33 3.41
N ARG A 135 -11.39 -2.05 3.69
CA ARG A 135 -12.49 -2.41 2.78
C ARG A 135 -12.40 -1.68 1.45
N ILE A 136 -12.12 -0.38 1.47
CA ILE A 136 -12.00 0.43 0.26
C ILE A 136 -10.91 -0.13 -0.66
N LEU A 137 -9.75 -0.50 -0.10
CA LEU A 137 -8.62 -1.02 -0.86
C LEU A 137 -8.83 -2.47 -1.33
N ARG A 138 -9.56 -3.28 -0.56
CA ARG A 138 -9.94 -4.62 -1.01
C ARG A 138 -10.98 -4.59 -2.13
N ASP A 139 -12.01 -3.77 -1.99
CA ASP A 139 -13.18 -3.80 -2.88
C ASP A 139 -12.98 -2.96 -4.15
N GLY A 140 -12.20 -1.88 -4.09
CA GLY A 140 -11.91 -1.01 -5.23
C GLY A 140 -10.78 -1.54 -6.12
N PRO A 141 -9.51 -1.33 -5.74
CA PRO A 141 -8.36 -1.78 -6.54
C PRO A 141 -8.06 -3.29 -6.43
N GLY A 142 -8.72 -4.03 -5.54
CA GLY A 142 -8.66 -5.49 -5.52
C GLY A 142 -7.52 -6.09 -4.69
N PHE A 143 -6.98 -5.36 -3.70
CA PHE A 143 -5.99 -5.94 -2.80
C PHE A 143 -6.58 -7.15 -2.05
N ARG A 144 -5.77 -8.19 -1.84
CA ARG A 144 -6.23 -9.37 -1.10
C ARG A 144 -6.52 -9.07 0.38
N MET A 145 -5.74 -8.16 0.96
CA MET A 145 -5.78 -7.78 2.36
C MET A 145 -5.54 -6.27 2.46
N GLY A 146 -6.24 -5.60 3.36
CA GLY A 146 -5.99 -4.19 3.60
C GLY A 146 -4.69 -3.96 4.40
N PRO A 147 -4.14 -2.74 4.40
CA PRO A 147 -2.90 -2.41 5.11
C PRO A 147 -2.98 -2.69 6.62
N PHE A 148 -4.11 -2.48 7.28
CA PHE A 148 -4.21 -2.69 8.73
C PHE A 148 -4.38 -4.16 9.11
N GLU A 149 -5.14 -4.92 8.32
CA GLU A 149 -5.15 -6.39 8.40
C GLU A 149 -3.74 -6.97 8.19
N LEU A 150 -2.97 -6.41 7.25
CA LEU A 150 -1.60 -6.84 6.98
C LEU A 150 -0.67 -6.54 8.16
N PHE A 151 -0.75 -5.34 8.75
CA PHE A 151 0.02 -5.01 9.96
C PHE A 151 -0.27 -5.98 11.09
N ASP A 152 -1.53 -6.33 11.31
CA ASP A 152 -1.90 -7.25 12.38
C ASP A 152 -1.48 -8.70 12.09
N LEU A 153 -1.42 -9.09 10.81
CA LEU A 153 -0.93 -10.41 10.41
C LEU A 153 0.59 -10.52 10.59
N THR A 154 1.35 -9.53 10.13
CA THR A 154 2.82 -9.53 10.19
C THR A 154 3.33 -9.29 11.61
N GLY A 155 2.65 -8.44 12.37
CA GLY A 155 3.15 -7.90 13.62
C GLY A 155 3.54 -6.44 13.46
N LEU A 156 2.92 -5.56 14.25
CA LEU A 156 3.20 -4.13 14.15
C LEU A 156 4.60 -3.76 14.66
N ASP A 157 5.14 -4.51 15.62
CA ASP A 157 6.53 -4.36 16.10
C ASP A 157 7.55 -4.64 15.00
N VAL A 158 7.33 -5.67 14.19
CA VAL A 158 8.19 -5.99 13.03
C VAL A 158 8.03 -4.91 11.97
N SER A 159 6.78 -4.59 11.62
CA SER A 159 6.47 -3.65 10.55
C SER A 159 6.98 -2.23 10.85
N HIS A 160 6.84 -1.79 12.11
CA HIS A 160 7.25 -0.47 12.55
C HIS A 160 8.77 -0.36 12.64
N ALA A 161 9.47 -1.36 13.19
CA ALA A 161 10.93 -1.38 13.23
C ALA A 161 11.54 -1.30 11.82
N VAL A 162 10.94 -1.98 10.84
CA VAL A 162 11.34 -1.87 9.42
C VAL A 162 11.10 -0.46 8.87
N MET A 163 9.99 0.20 9.23
CA MET A 163 9.76 1.60 8.82
C MET A 163 10.83 2.54 9.35
N GLU A 164 11.14 2.44 10.65
CA GLU A 164 12.18 3.27 11.29
C GLU A 164 13.56 3.01 10.65
N SER A 165 13.92 1.73 10.46
CA SER A 165 15.17 1.36 9.80
C SER A 165 15.28 1.96 8.40
N VAL A 166 14.25 1.84 7.56
CA VAL A 166 14.26 2.38 6.19
C VAL A 166 14.35 3.91 6.21
N TYR A 167 13.64 4.58 7.11
CA TYR A 167 13.69 6.03 7.25
C TYR A 167 15.08 6.55 7.64
N GLU A 168 15.72 5.92 8.63
CA GLU A 168 17.09 6.23 9.05
C GLU A 168 18.10 5.97 7.91
N GLN A 169 17.95 4.84 7.22
CA GLN A 169 18.86 4.45 6.14
C GLN A 169 18.73 5.32 4.88
N PHE A 170 17.57 5.95 4.66
CA PHE A 170 17.37 6.98 3.62
C PHE A 170 17.63 8.41 4.12
N TYR A 171 18.32 8.57 5.26
CA TYR A 171 18.69 9.88 5.82
C TYR A 171 17.48 10.80 6.02
N HIS A 172 16.42 10.24 6.61
CA HIS A 172 15.21 10.97 7.00
C HIS A 172 14.40 11.57 5.85
N ASP A 173 14.45 10.95 4.66
CA ASP A 173 13.58 11.31 3.53
C ASP A 173 12.10 11.30 3.98
N PRO A 174 11.38 12.44 3.89
CA PRO A 174 9.99 12.56 4.35
C PRO A 174 9.01 11.56 3.75
N ARG A 175 9.32 10.97 2.59
CA ARG A 175 8.50 9.92 1.97
C ARG A 175 8.38 8.68 2.86
N TYR A 176 9.43 8.35 3.60
CA TYR A 176 9.49 7.12 4.42
C TYR A 176 9.20 7.36 5.91
N THR A 177 8.77 8.57 6.30
CA THR A 177 8.48 8.92 7.69
C THR A 177 7.56 7.90 8.37
N PRO A 178 8.01 7.27 9.48
CA PRO A 178 7.17 6.36 10.27
C PRO A 178 6.00 7.08 10.92
N SER A 179 4.97 6.33 11.33
CA SER A 179 3.79 6.90 11.98
C SER A 179 3.91 6.88 13.50
N PHE A 180 3.62 8.02 14.13
CA PHE A 180 3.49 8.10 15.59
C PHE A 180 2.38 7.18 16.13
N ILE A 181 1.33 6.91 15.32
CA ILE A 181 0.26 5.97 15.69
C ILE A 181 0.83 4.56 15.82
N ALA A 182 1.70 4.14 14.89
CA ALA A 182 2.34 2.83 14.96
C ALA A 182 3.22 2.72 16.22
N ALA A 183 4.04 3.72 16.49
CA ALA A 183 4.91 3.77 17.67
C ALA A 183 4.13 3.59 18.98
N GLN A 184 3.06 4.37 19.17
CA GLN A 184 2.23 4.30 20.39
C GLN A 184 1.56 2.93 20.55
N ARG A 185 1.13 2.31 19.44
CA ARG A 185 0.48 0.99 19.46
C ARG A 185 1.46 -0.13 19.77
N VAL A 186 2.68 -0.06 19.25
CA VAL A 186 3.78 -0.97 19.61
C VAL A 186 4.09 -0.86 21.11
N ALA A 187 4.24 0.36 21.63
CA ALA A 187 4.48 0.60 23.06
C ALA A 187 3.34 0.06 23.95
N ALA A 188 2.10 0.05 23.46
CA ALA A 188 0.94 -0.50 24.15
C ALA A 188 0.79 -2.03 24.01
N GLY A 189 1.69 -2.72 23.30
CA GLY A 189 1.59 -4.17 23.06
C GLY A 189 0.47 -4.56 22.08
N LEU A 190 -0.06 -3.61 21.30
CA LEU A 190 -1.09 -3.83 20.29
C LEU A 190 -0.44 -4.31 18.99
N LEU A 191 0.15 -5.50 19.03
CA LEU A 191 1.02 -6.02 17.97
C LEU A 191 0.28 -6.79 16.89
N GLY A 192 -1.03 -6.99 17.00
CA GLY A 192 -1.83 -7.71 16.01
C GLY A 192 -2.29 -9.08 16.46
N ARG A 193 -2.42 -10.00 15.50
CA ARG A 193 -2.98 -11.35 15.68
C ARG A 193 -2.23 -12.15 16.74
N LYS A 194 -0.90 -12.02 16.80
CA LYS A 194 -0.04 -12.76 17.73
C LYS A 194 -0.25 -12.39 19.21
N THR A 195 -0.78 -11.20 19.49
CA THR A 195 -1.10 -10.73 20.84
C THR A 195 -2.62 -10.68 21.10
N GLY A 196 -3.43 -11.23 20.19
CA GLY A 196 -4.90 -11.17 20.27
C GLY A 196 -5.51 -9.81 19.94
N GLN A 197 -4.69 -8.77 19.77
CA GLN A 197 -5.17 -7.44 19.45
C GLN A 197 -4.10 -6.58 18.76
N GLY A 198 -4.50 -5.95 17.67
CA GLY A 198 -3.82 -4.84 17.01
C GLY A 198 -4.87 -3.83 16.56
N PHE A 199 -4.87 -3.42 15.29
CA PHE A 199 -5.95 -2.60 14.69
C PHE A 199 -7.31 -3.30 14.77
N TYR A 200 -7.30 -4.62 14.80
CA TYR A 200 -8.46 -5.49 15.02
C TYR A 200 -8.31 -6.29 16.31
N ARG A 201 -9.42 -6.88 16.77
CA ARG A 201 -9.42 -7.85 17.85
C ARG A 201 -9.45 -9.26 17.27
N TYR A 202 -8.76 -10.18 17.94
CA TYR A 202 -8.64 -11.57 17.54
C TYR A 202 -9.00 -12.50 18.70
N GLU A 203 -9.82 -13.50 18.44
CA GLU A 203 -10.19 -14.57 19.37
C GLU A 203 -9.83 -15.90 18.71
N ASP A 204 -9.06 -16.76 19.41
CA ASP A 204 -8.50 -18.00 18.86
C ASP A 204 -7.77 -17.81 17.51
N GLY A 205 -7.11 -16.66 17.36
CA GLY A 205 -6.41 -16.28 16.15
C GLY A 205 -7.34 -15.95 14.97
N GLN A 206 -8.65 -15.84 15.16
CA GLN A 206 -9.60 -15.38 14.14
C GLN A 206 -9.96 -13.92 14.39
N LYS A 207 -10.01 -13.12 13.33
CA LYS A 207 -10.39 -11.71 13.41
C LYS A 207 -11.87 -11.65 13.81
N ILE A 208 -12.19 -10.89 14.86
CA ILE A 208 -13.58 -10.58 15.21
C ILE A 208 -14.07 -9.56 14.20
N GLU A 209 -14.89 -10.01 13.25
CA GLU A 209 -15.53 -9.12 12.28
C GLU A 209 -16.50 -8.19 13.01
N GLN A 210 -16.28 -6.88 12.85
CA GLN A 210 -17.24 -5.89 13.30
C GLN A 210 -18.25 -5.69 12.17
N PRO A 211 -19.56 -5.88 12.44
CA PRO A 211 -20.58 -5.65 11.42
C PRO A 211 -20.49 -4.21 10.93
N GLU A 212 -20.58 -4.03 9.61
CA GLU A 212 -20.68 -2.70 9.04
C GLU A 212 -21.91 -1.99 9.63
N SER A 213 -21.72 -0.79 10.16
CA SER A 213 -22.83 -0.02 10.73
C SER A 213 -23.87 0.21 9.63
N ALA A 214 -25.02 -0.44 9.76
CA ALA A 214 -26.16 -0.16 8.90
C ALA A 214 -26.51 1.32 9.04
N ALA A 215 -26.48 2.05 7.93
CA ALA A 215 -26.93 3.44 7.93
C ALA A 215 -28.43 3.47 8.23
N ALA A 216 -28.89 4.49 8.97
CA ALA A 216 -30.32 4.72 9.08
C ALA A 216 -30.90 4.99 7.69
N THR A 217 -32.03 4.35 7.37
CA THR A 217 -32.73 4.62 6.11
C THR A 217 -33.26 6.05 6.15
N VAL A 218 -32.92 6.84 5.13
CA VAL A 218 -33.39 8.22 4.97
C VAL A 218 -34.15 8.38 3.66
N LEU A 219 -35.06 9.36 3.61
CA LEU A 219 -35.79 9.69 2.38
C LEU A 219 -34.90 10.50 1.45
N ILE A 220 -34.85 10.09 0.18
CA ILE A 220 -34.23 10.87 -0.90
C ILE A 220 -35.27 11.89 -1.37
N ASN A 221 -35.17 13.12 -0.90
CA ASN A 221 -36.18 14.17 -1.15
C ASN A 221 -35.61 15.42 -1.83
N ARG A 222 -34.31 15.42 -2.13
CA ARG A 222 -33.62 16.49 -2.84
C ARG A 222 -33.20 16.06 -4.24
N PRO A 223 -33.20 16.99 -5.21
CA PRO A 223 -32.59 16.74 -6.50
C PRO A 223 -31.06 16.63 -6.37
N PHE A 224 -30.42 15.97 -7.33
CA PHE A 224 -28.97 15.95 -7.47
C PHE A 224 -28.56 16.79 -8.69
N TRP A 225 -27.52 17.58 -8.51
CA TRP A 225 -26.78 18.21 -9.58
C TRP A 225 -25.39 17.57 -9.63
N LEU A 226 -24.97 17.14 -10.82
CA LEU A 226 -23.72 16.42 -11.01
C LEU A 226 -22.67 17.33 -11.64
N ASP A 227 -21.43 17.23 -11.16
CA ASP A 227 -20.23 17.72 -11.86
C ASP A 227 -19.25 16.56 -12.06
N SER A 228 -18.94 16.28 -13.32
CA SER A 228 -17.97 15.25 -13.72
C SER A 228 -17.37 15.64 -15.05
N GLN A 229 -16.04 15.66 -15.13
CA GLN A 229 -15.31 15.95 -16.37
C GLN A 229 -15.46 14.82 -17.40
N ASP A 230 -15.81 13.60 -16.96
CA ASP A 230 -16.07 12.45 -17.82
C ASP A 230 -17.58 12.28 -18.03
N ALA A 231 -18.02 12.42 -19.29
CA ALA A 231 -19.43 12.29 -19.68
C ALA A 231 -19.97 10.85 -19.55
N GLY A 232 -19.13 9.84 -19.78
CA GLY A 232 -19.49 8.44 -19.58
C GLY A 232 -19.72 8.14 -18.10
N LEU A 233 -18.81 8.61 -17.25
CA LEU A 233 -18.95 8.49 -15.80
C LEU A 233 -20.19 9.24 -15.29
N ARG A 234 -20.43 10.47 -15.78
CA ARG A 234 -21.63 11.25 -15.44
C ARG A 234 -22.90 10.45 -15.72
N ASN A 235 -22.97 9.77 -16.86
CA ASN A 235 -24.12 8.94 -17.25
C ASN A 235 -24.29 7.73 -16.32
N GLN A 236 -23.21 7.07 -15.92
CA GLN A 236 -23.26 5.94 -14.99
C GLN A 236 -23.76 6.38 -13.61
N VAL A 237 -23.22 7.47 -13.05
CA VAL A 237 -23.67 8.05 -11.77
C VAL A 237 -25.13 8.49 -11.85
N SER A 238 -25.52 9.12 -12.96
CA SER A 238 -26.91 9.51 -13.21
C SER A 238 -27.86 8.31 -13.19
N ALA A 239 -27.46 7.18 -13.79
CA ALA A 239 -28.27 5.97 -13.83
C ALA A 239 -28.46 5.37 -12.42
N VAL A 240 -27.41 5.32 -11.61
CA VAL A 240 -27.47 4.87 -10.21
C VAL A 240 -28.44 5.74 -9.40
N LEU A 241 -28.30 7.06 -9.48
CA LEU A 241 -29.16 7.99 -8.74
C LEU A 241 -30.62 7.91 -9.21
N SER A 242 -30.85 7.79 -10.52
CA SER A 242 -32.21 7.68 -11.07
C SER A 242 -32.88 6.37 -10.66
N ALA A 243 -32.13 5.25 -10.62
CA ALA A 243 -32.63 3.97 -10.14
C ALA A 243 -32.98 4.00 -8.64
N ALA A 244 -32.30 4.86 -7.86
CA ALA A 244 -32.64 5.15 -6.47
C ALA A 244 -33.89 6.04 -6.30
N GLY A 245 -34.50 6.51 -7.40
CA GLY A 245 -35.64 7.43 -7.38
C GLY A 245 -35.26 8.90 -7.20
N ALA A 246 -33.96 9.25 -7.29
CA ALA A 246 -33.52 10.63 -7.19
C ALA A 246 -33.80 11.40 -8.49
N SER A 247 -34.26 12.65 -8.37
CA SER A 247 -34.41 13.55 -9.52
C SER A 247 -33.07 14.21 -9.86
N LEU A 248 -32.72 14.27 -11.14
CA LEU A 248 -31.49 14.91 -11.61
C LEU A 248 -31.77 16.30 -12.23
N GLU A 249 -30.95 17.27 -11.85
CA GLU A 249 -30.93 18.60 -12.46
C GLU A 249 -29.92 18.67 -13.59
N ASN A 250 -30.34 19.25 -14.72
CA ASN A 250 -29.52 19.44 -15.92
C ASN A 250 -29.13 20.90 -16.16
N GLY A 251 -29.41 21.79 -15.21
CA GLY A 251 -29.01 23.19 -15.28
C GLY A 251 -27.49 23.35 -15.26
N ALA A 252 -26.99 24.46 -15.82
CA ALA A 252 -25.57 24.80 -15.77
C ALA A 252 -25.08 25.01 -14.33
N GLU A 253 -25.98 25.43 -13.43
CA GLU A 253 -25.73 25.62 -12.00
C GLU A 253 -26.75 24.80 -11.19
N PRO A 254 -26.38 24.37 -9.97
CA PRO A 254 -27.29 23.67 -9.07
C PRO A 254 -28.36 24.62 -8.52
N SER A 255 -29.59 24.12 -8.35
CA SER A 255 -30.63 24.86 -7.64
C SER A 255 -30.31 25.08 -6.16
N ALA A 256 -31.09 25.92 -5.47
CA ALA A 256 -30.98 26.15 -4.03
C ALA A 256 -31.25 24.88 -3.17
N ASN A 257 -31.85 23.84 -3.75
CA ASN A 257 -32.22 22.62 -3.04
C ASN A 257 -31.38 21.39 -3.41
N ALA A 258 -30.63 21.45 -4.53
CA ALA A 258 -29.85 20.32 -5.02
C ALA A 258 -28.72 19.86 -4.08
N ILE A 259 -28.47 18.56 -4.07
CA ILE A 259 -27.22 17.96 -3.61
C ILE A 259 -26.22 18.06 -4.76
N CYS A 260 -25.10 18.74 -4.55
CA CYS A 260 -24.02 18.80 -5.53
C CYS A 260 -23.14 17.57 -5.34
N LEU A 261 -23.16 16.65 -6.29
CA LEU A 261 -22.30 15.46 -6.29
C LEU A 261 -21.22 15.64 -7.34
N VAL A 262 -19.98 15.73 -6.88
CA VAL A 262 -18.81 16.03 -7.71
C VAL A 262 -17.88 14.81 -7.78
N THR A 263 -17.07 14.68 -8.83
CA THR A 263 -16.11 13.55 -8.98
C THR A 263 -14.67 14.05 -9.19
N PRO A 264 -14.04 14.65 -8.16
CA PRO A 264 -12.67 15.15 -8.26
C PRO A 264 -11.64 14.04 -8.52
N LEU A 265 -10.57 14.42 -9.19
CA LEU A 265 -9.35 13.62 -9.38
C LEU A 265 -8.19 14.39 -8.75
N GLY A 266 -7.45 13.75 -7.84
CA GLY A 266 -6.27 14.34 -7.17
C GLY A 266 -6.59 15.39 -6.08
N GLU A 267 -7.67 16.16 -6.21
CA GLU A 267 -8.06 17.20 -5.24
C GLU A 267 -9.09 16.72 -4.19
N ASP A 268 -9.22 17.48 -3.11
CA ASP A 268 -10.26 17.28 -2.08
C ASP A 268 -11.57 18.01 -2.43
N CYS A 269 -12.64 17.74 -1.68
CA CYS A 269 -13.96 18.32 -1.93
C CYS A 269 -13.98 19.81 -1.60
N THR A 270 -13.29 20.25 -0.54
CA THR A 270 -13.23 21.66 -0.14
C THR A 270 -12.59 22.55 -1.22
N ASN A 271 -11.47 22.13 -1.79
CA ASN A 271 -10.78 22.86 -2.85
C ASN A 271 -11.62 22.93 -4.12
N LEU A 272 -12.25 21.82 -4.53
CA LEU A 272 -13.17 21.82 -5.66
C LEU A 272 -14.36 22.76 -5.43
N VAL A 273 -14.96 22.74 -4.24
CA VAL A 273 -16.06 23.64 -3.85
C VAL A 273 -15.66 25.10 -4.01
N SER A 274 -14.47 25.48 -3.52
CA SER A 274 -13.94 26.84 -3.66
C SER A 274 -13.70 27.21 -5.13
N ARG A 275 -13.08 26.32 -5.90
CA ARG A 275 -12.71 26.51 -7.31
C ARG A 275 -13.93 26.68 -8.21
N LEU A 276 -15.02 25.96 -7.95
CA LEU A 276 -16.26 26.01 -8.73
C LEU A 276 -17.33 26.94 -8.15
N GLY A 277 -17.11 27.52 -6.97
CA GLY A 277 -18.11 28.37 -6.31
C GLY A 277 -19.36 27.62 -5.87
N LEU A 278 -19.24 26.35 -5.49
CA LEU A 278 -20.37 25.50 -5.09
C LEU A 278 -20.79 25.74 -3.63
N PRO A 279 -22.03 25.41 -3.24
CA PRO A 279 -22.49 25.50 -1.86
C PRO A 279 -21.84 24.40 -1.00
N ALA A 280 -20.94 24.78 -0.09
CA ALA A 280 -20.15 23.85 0.71
C ALA A 280 -21.02 22.88 1.53
N GLU A 281 -22.10 23.37 2.14
CA GLU A 281 -23.00 22.57 2.99
C GLU A 281 -23.78 21.50 2.21
N ARG A 282 -23.83 21.64 0.88
CA ARG A 282 -24.59 20.77 -0.02
C ARG A 282 -23.74 20.02 -1.02
N THR A 283 -22.42 20.07 -0.88
CA THR A 283 -21.49 19.42 -1.81
C THR A 283 -20.82 18.22 -1.15
N VAL A 284 -20.76 17.11 -1.88
CA VAL A 284 -20.08 15.87 -1.51
C VAL A 284 -19.39 15.30 -2.76
N ALA A 285 -18.30 14.58 -2.56
CA ALA A 285 -17.47 14.07 -3.64
C ALA A 285 -17.53 12.53 -3.72
N LEU A 286 -17.60 11.96 -4.92
CA LEU A 286 -17.61 10.51 -5.16
C LEU A 286 -16.29 10.08 -5.79
N ASP A 287 -15.66 9.07 -5.21
CA ASP A 287 -14.47 8.45 -5.82
C ASP A 287 -14.90 7.51 -6.96
N CYS A 288 -14.47 7.86 -8.16
CA CYS A 288 -14.70 7.08 -9.38
C CYS A 288 -13.38 6.64 -10.03
N PHE A 289 -12.30 6.59 -9.25
CA PHE A 289 -10.98 6.24 -9.76
C PHE A 289 -10.86 4.78 -10.19
N ALA A 290 -11.31 3.87 -9.32
CA ALA A 290 -11.40 2.43 -9.58
C ALA A 290 -12.84 1.98 -9.87
N SER A 291 -13.03 0.69 -10.16
CA SER A 291 -14.39 0.12 -10.19
C SER A 291 -15.05 0.33 -8.83
N TRP A 292 -16.29 0.78 -8.88
CA TRP A 292 -17.10 1.20 -7.75
C TRP A 292 -18.38 0.35 -7.65
N ASP A 293 -18.34 -0.85 -8.27
CA ASP A 293 -19.43 -1.83 -8.32
C ASP A 293 -19.50 -2.70 -7.05
N LYS A 294 -18.38 -2.81 -6.31
CA LYS A 294 -18.29 -3.56 -5.05
C LYS A 294 -18.39 -2.67 -3.82
N ARG A 295 -17.89 -1.44 -3.91
CA ARG A 295 -17.93 -0.44 -2.85
C ARG A 295 -17.78 0.95 -3.45
N ARG A 296 -18.53 1.90 -2.90
CA ARG A 296 -18.48 3.31 -3.28
C ARG A 296 -17.89 4.13 -2.15
N VAL A 297 -17.17 5.19 -2.48
CA VAL A 297 -16.55 6.07 -1.48
C VAL A 297 -17.09 7.48 -1.67
N LEU A 298 -17.83 7.95 -0.66
CA LEU A 298 -18.38 9.29 -0.60
C LEU A 298 -17.54 10.12 0.38
N MET A 299 -16.95 11.20 -0.09
CA MET A 299 -16.17 12.12 0.71
C MET A 299 -17.01 13.35 1.06
N ARG A 300 -17.08 13.65 2.36
CA ARG A 300 -17.68 14.89 2.87
C ARG A 300 -16.62 15.95 3.04
N ASN A 301 -16.99 17.21 2.82
CA ASN A 301 -16.18 18.34 3.27
C ASN A 301 -16.59 18.76 4.70
N PRO A 302 -15.81 19.60 5.40
CA PRO A 302 -16.10 20.00 6.78
C PRO A 302 -17.44 20.72 6.98
N ALA A 303 -17.99 21.35 5.93
CA ALA A 303 -19.28 22.04 5.97
C ALA A 303 -20.47 21.16 5.56
N SER A 304 -20.24 19.98 4.95
CA SER A 304 -21.32 19.12 4.43
C SER A 304 -22.35 18.77 5.52
N SER A 305 -23.63 19.02 5.23
CA SER A 305 -24.73 18.67 6.14
C SER A 305 -24.84 17.14 6.32
N ALA A 306 -24.95 16.68 7.57
CA ALA A 306 -25.09 15.26 7.90
C ALA A 306 -26.33 14.61 7.26
N GLU A 307 -27.45 15.34 7.21
CA GLU A 307 -28.67 14.88 6.54
C GLU A 307 -28.44 14.66 5.05
N LEU A 308 -27.69 15.57 4.42
CA LEU A 308 -27.44 15.59 2.99
C LEU A 308 -26.45 14.50 2.57
N VAL A 309 -25.41 14.31 3.38
CA VAL A 309 -24.50 13.15 3.27
C VAL A 309 -25.26 11.84 3.40
N ALA A 310 -26.22 11.75 4.34
CA ALA A 310 -27.05 10.56 4.50
C ALA A 310 -27.93 10.31 3.26
N GLN A 311 -28.55 11.34 2.69
CA GLN A 311 -29.34 11.21 1.45
C GLN A 311 -28.48 10.78 0.26
N ALA A 312 -27.30 11.39 0.08
CA ALA A 312 -26.35 11.00 -0.96
C ALA A 312 -25.90 9.55 -0.79
N ARG A 313 -25.55 9.15 0.43
CA ARG A 313 -25.18 7.76 0.76
C ARG A 313 -26.33 6.79 0.47
N GLN A 314 -27.56 7.14 0.85
CA GLN A 314 -28.75 6.31 0.60
C GLN A 314 -29.00 6.13 -0.89
N ALA A 315 -28.92 7.20 -1.68
CA ALA A 315 -29.09 7.14 -3.13
C ALA A 315 -28.02 6.26 -3.78
N LEU A 316 -26.76 6.44 -3.37
CA LEU A 316 -25.63 5.64 -3.84
C LEU A 316 -25.61 4.21 -3.27
N ALA A 317 -26.48 3.83 -2.34
CA ALA A 317 -26.54 2.47 -1.80
C ALA A 317 -27.81 1.71 -2.25
N ALA A 318 -28.67 2.33 -3.07
CA ALA A 318 -30.01 1.81 -3.37
C ALA A 318 -30.00 0.49 -4.15
N ASP A 319 -28.93 0.20 -4.89
CA ASP A 319 -28.70 -1.05 -5.61
C ASP A 319 -27.96 -2.11 -4.77
N GLY A 320 -27.77 -1.86 -3.47
CA GLY A 320 -27.12 -2.79 -2.54
C GLY A 320 -25.60 -2.69 -2.49
N VAL A 321 -24.97 -1.83 -3.29
CA VAL A 321 -23.53 -1.58 -3.19
C VAL A 321 -23.23 -0.77 -1.92
N PRO A 322 -22.37 -1.24 -1.00
CA PRO A 322 -22.07 -0.51 0.22
C PRO A 322 -21.32 0.79 -0.08
N VAL A 323 -21.63 1.83 0.70
CA VAL A 323 -21.03 3.16 0.57
C VAL A 323 -20.30 3.52 1.85
N GLU A 324 -19.00 3.79 1.73
CA GLU A 324 -18.15 4.34 2.78
C GLU A 324 -18.21 5.85 2.75
N VAL A 325 -18.41 6.48 3.91
CA VAL A 325 -18.28 7.93 4.05
C VAL A 325 -16.94 8.23 4.71
N ILE A 326 -16.10 9.00 4.02
CA ILE A 326 -14.78 9.43 4.50
C ILE A 326 -14.75 10.94 4.71
N ASN A 327 -13.81 11.41 5.53
CA ASN A 327 -13.51 12.83 5.66
C ASN A 327 -12.71 13.34 4.46
N ASP A 328 -12.71 14.66 4.31
CA ASP A 328 -12.07 15.34 3.19
C ASP A 328 -10.58 15.03 3.11
N SER A 329 -10.12 14.62 1.93
CA SER A 329 -8.74 14.22 1.66
C SER A 329 -8.40 14.40 0.19
N PRO A 330 -7.27 15.04 -0.14
CA PRO A 330 -6.75 15.04 -1.51
C PRO A 330 -6.56 13.60 -1.99
N GLY A 331 -7.13 13.26 -3.14
CA GLY A 331 -7.01 11.93 -3.75
C GLY A 331 -7.73 10.79 -3.00
N PHE A 332 -8.70 11.08 -2.13
CA PHE A 332 -9.46 10.07 -1.37
C PHE A 332 -8.53 9.03 -0.70
N VAL A 333 -8.96 7.76 -0.66
CA VAL A 333 -8.15 6.62 -0.19
C VAL A 333 -7.49 5.89 -1.36
N ILE A 334 -8.24 5.62 -2.44
CA ILE A 334 -7.75 4.80 -3.55
C ILE A 334 -6.72 5.57 -4.38
N GLN A 335 -7.06 6.78 -4.83
CA GLN A 335 -6.21 7.54 -5.75
C GLN A 335 -4.85 7.82 -5.10
N ARG A 336 -4.88 8.32 -3.86
CA ARG A 336 -3.69 8.63 -3.05
C ARG A 336 -2.77 7.43 -2.84
N LEU A 337 -3.32 6.27 -2.49
CA LEU A 337 -2.53 5.06 -2.29
C LEU A 337 -1.95 4.53 -3.61
N ILE A 338 -2.76 4.45 -4.67
CA ILE A 338 -2.31 3.94 -5.97
C ILE A 338 -1.25 4.87 -6.55
N ALA A 339 -1.45 6.19 -6.53
CA ALA A 339 -0.46 7.15 -6.98
C ALA A 339 0.86 7.01 -6.19
N SER A 340 0.79 6.82 -4.86
CA SER A 340 1.98 6.59 -4.03
C SER A 340 2.74 5.32 -4.40
N VAL A 341 2.01 4.22 -4.67
CA VAL A 341 2.59 2.94 -5.12
C VAL A 341 3.25 3.10 -6.48
N VAL A 342 2.56 3.70 -7.46
CA VAL A 342 3.09 3.91 -8.82
C VAL A 342 4.32 4.82 -8.77
N ASN A 343 4.24 5.95 -8.05
CA ASN A 343 5.33 6.92 -7.95
C ASN A 343 6.61 6.29 -7.35
N LEU A 344 6.47 5.54 -6.25
CA LEU A 344 7.60 4.84 -5.66
C LEU A 344 8.15 3.76 -6.60
N GLY A 345 7.30 3.05 -7.33
CA GLY A 345 7.73 2.09 -8.34
C GLY A 345 8.55 2.73 -9.47
N CYS A 346 8.08 3.87 -9.99
CA CYS A 346 8.79 4.66 -10.99
C CYS A 346 10.17 5.11 -10.47
N GLU A 347 10.24 5.59 -9.23
CA GLU A 347 11.50 6.03 -8.62
C GLU A 347 12.50 4.87 -8.47
N ILE A 348 12.04 3.70 -8.02
CA ILE A 348 12.89 2.50 -7.87
C ILE A 348 13.52 2.13 -9.21
N VAL A 349 12.74 2.15 -10.29
CA VAL A 349 13.25 1.91 -11.65
C VAL A 349 14.18 3.03 -12.11
N GLN A 350 13.81 4.29 -11.87
CA GLN A 350 14.63 5.46 -12.24
C GLN A 350 16.01 5.43 -11.57
N LYS A 351 16.09 4.92 -10.34
CA LYS A 351 17.33 4.73 -9.58
C LYS A 351 18.15 3.50 -10.03
N GLY A 352 17.62 2.70 -10.96
CA GLY A 352 18.29 1.49 -11.46
C GLY A 352 18.35 0.36 -10.43
N ILE A 353 17.42 0.31 -9.47
CA ILE A 353 17.35 -0.78 -8.48
C ILE A 353 16.94 -2.09 -9.16
N THR A 354 16.00 -2.03 -10.11
CA THR A 354 15.56 -3.19 -10.89
C THR A 354 14.88 -2.74 -12.19
N SER A 355 14.49 -3.68 -13.06
CA SER A 355 13.77 -3.39 -14.31
C SER A 355 12.26 -3.22 -14.09
N PRO A 356 11.53 -2.53 -15.01
CA PRO A 356 10.08 -2.41 -14.97
C PRO A 356 9.33 -3.73 -14.77
N ASP A 357 9.66 -4.75 -15.56
CA ASP A 357 9.00 -6.06 -15.47
C ASP A 357 9.31 -6.76 -14.13
N SER A 358 10.52 -6.57 -13.64
CA SER A 358 10.98 -7.23 -12.40
C SER A 358 10.32 -6.63 -11.16
N ILE A 359 10.18 -5.30 -11.07
CA ILE A 359 9.48 -4.68 -9.95
C ILE A 359 8.02 -5.12 -9.91
N ASP A 360 7.34 -5.12 -11.06
CA ASP A 360 5.93 -5.49 -11.11
C ASP A 360 5.72 -6.94 -10.68
N ARG A 361 6.53 -7.85 -11.23
CA ARG A 361 6.47 -9.26 -10.88
C ARG A 361 6.84 -9.51 -9.42
N ALA A 362 7.89 -8.85 -8.92
CA ALA A 362 8.36 -9.00 -7.55
C ALA A 362 7.28 -8.62 -6.54
N ILE A 363 6.63 -7.46 -6.74
CA ILE A 363 5.62 -6.94 -5.82
C ILE A 363 4.34 -7.76 -5.83
N GLN A 364 3.91 -8.26 -6.99
CA GLN A 364 2.78 -9.20 -7.04
C GLN A 364 3.06 -10.49 -6.26
N LEU A 365 4.27 -11.05 -6.41
CA LEU A 365 4.64 -12.32 -5.75
C LEU A 365 4.88 -12.15 -4.26
N ALA A 366 5.55 -11.07 -3.85
CA ALA A 366 6.00 -10.89 -2.47
C ALA A 366 4.94 -10.22 -1.59
N LEU A 367 4.21 -9.23 -2.11
CA LEU A 367 3.22 -8.46 -1.35
C LEU A 367 1.78 -8.83 -1.69
N GLY A 368 1.56 -9.69 -2.69
CA GLY A 368 0.23 -10.14 -3.08
C GLY A 368 -0.62 -9.02 -3.70
N TYR A 369 0.01 -8.00 -4.27
CA TYR A 369 -0.70 -6.93 -4.96
C TYR A 369 -1.43 -7.50 -6.18
N PRO A 370 -2.62 -6.97 -6.53
CA PRO A 370 -3.34 -7.44 -7.72
C PRO A 370 -2.60 -7.06 -9.00
N LYS A 371 -1.82 -5.97 -8.98
CA LYS A 371 -0.95 -5.50 -10.06
C LYS A 371 0.38 -5.03 -9.49
N GLY A 372 1.42 -5.10 -10.31
CA GLY A 372 2.68 -4.44 -10.01
C GLY A 372 2.52 -2.91 -9.99
N PRO A 373 3.44 -2.16 -9.35
CA PRO A 373 3.38 -0.71 -9.28
C PRO A 373 3.22 -0.02 -10.64
N LEU A 374 3.95 -0.42 -11.68
CA LEU A 374 3.88 0.22 -12.99
C LEU A 374 2.65 -0.23 -13.76
N ALA A 375 2.31 -1.52 -13.69
CA ALA A 375 1.07 -2.08 -14.23
C ALA A 375 -0.19 -1.42 -13.62
N PHE A 376 -0.15 -0.92 -12.38
CA PHE A 376 -1.22 -0.09 -11.84
C PHE A 376 -1.34 1.24 -12.59
N GLY A 377 -0.21 1.89 -12.89
CA GLY A 377 -0.18 3.14 -13.64
C GLY A 377 -0.71 2.98 -15.06
N GLU A 378 -0.38 1.89 -15.73
CA GLU A 378 -0.94 1.53 -17.03
C GLU A 378 -2.45 1.23 -16.94
N HIS A 379 -2.87 0.48 -15.92
CA HIS A 379 -4.25 0.07 -15.75
C HIS A 379 -5.20 1.25 -15.51
N TYR A 380 -4.81 2.20 -14.67
CA TYR A 380 -5.64 3.38 -14.36
C TYR A 380 -5.39 4.55 -15.31
N GLY A 381 -4.35 4.48 -16.14
CA GLY A 381 -3.96 5.49 -17.11
C GLY A 381 -2.99 6.49 -16.51
N THR A 382 -1.80 6.61 -17.10
CA THR A 382 -0.73 7.47 -16.60
C THR A 382 -1.10 8.95 -16.43
N PRO A 383 -1.95 9.59 -17.27
CA PRO A 383 -2.36 10.97 -17.02
C PRO A 383 -3.17 11.12 -15.73
N ARG A 384 -3.98 10.12 -15.37
CA ARG A 384 -4.80 10.15 -14.14
C ARG A 384 -3.98 9.88 -12.87
N ILE A 385 -2.79 9.30 -13.01
CA ILE A 385 -1.85 9.11 -11.89
C ILE A 385 -1.01 10.36 -11.67
N LEU A 386 -0.75 11.12 -12.74
CA LEU A 386 0.03 12.34 -12.69
C LEU A 386 -0.76 13.51 -12.10
N GLU A 387 -2.06 13.57 -12.40
CA GLU A 387 -3.03 14.46 -11.73
C GLU A 387 -3.21 14.07 -10.26
#